data_AF-A0A2A7N831-F1
#
_entry.id   AF-A0A2A7N831-F1
#
_cell.length_a   1.000
_cell.length_b   1.000
_cell.length_c   1.000
_cell.angle_alpha   90.00
_cell.angle_beta   90.00
_cell.angle_gamma   90.00
#
_symmetry.space_group_name_H-M   'P 1'
#
loop_
_entity.id
_entity.type
_entity.pdbx_description
1 polymer ?
#
loop_
_entity_poly.entity_id
_entity_poly.type
_entity_poly.pdbx_seq_one_letter_code
_entity_poly.pdbx_strand_id
1 'polypeptide(L)'
;MTATLSHIGDLSVEEWAALTRRAAVDAVQAAERRGKTPPPELVAVAAMTERELIQRRARNVPAGQRLSPLMQLVAADHQRRIAEGHARDAYQDKLDAEAAAAAARAEAEQFSRTAEAARAQARTAQQQAAQKDAERAAERTAVAEAHQREVQALRAELEQVRADAEAEIAAAREQAAAAEARAQQRTAERTAASEAAEKALQELRAELDRTRADTEAEIAAARERATAAEARARQRVAERTEASEAAEKAMQELRRELERVRADAESQVAAARGWAKGEAAAAQEAAEAEVARAYAAAEDAIRQAQAEAARTAAMQPLMVPVPPFEFRAQTAHIENALNALQQIDYILEVGLTEDGDGDILLDFDQMQTLVWVVREHAMYLCDETHTTTSDLGRHESTAAYEHAARDTFRGFLQRIETVTHQLTGRIVGPDAELLNAVNAMLADPWVKQVRRTDTEPR
;
A
#
# COMPACT_ATOMS: atom_id res chain seq x y z
N MET A 1 -91.04 57.82 171.16
CA MET A 1 -90.33 58.15 169.90
C MET A 1 -90.86 57.24 168.81
N THR A 2 -91.22 57.78 167.64
CA THR A 2 -91.69 57.00 166.48
C THR A 2 -90.51 56.29 165.80
N ALA A 3 -90.73 55.14 165.15
CA ALA A 3 -89.68 54.32 164.50
C ALA A 3 -88.80 55.12 163.51
N THR A 4 -89.35 56.16 162.89
CA THR A 4 -88.64 57.11 162.02
C THR A 4 -87.55 57.90 162.75
N LEU A 5 -87.75 58.27 164.02
CA LEU A 5 -86.74 58.98 164.81
C LEU A 5 -85.56 58.07 165.22
N SER A 6 -85.77 56.76 165.37
CA SER A 6 -84.69 55.80 165.60
C SER A 6 -83.84 55.59 164.35
N HIS A 7 -84.46 55.41 163.17
CA HIS A 7 -83.71 55.26 161.91
C HIS A 7 -82.88 56.50 161.53
N ILE A 8 -83.34 57.70 161.88
CA ILE A 8 -82.54 58.93 161.69
C ILE A 8 -81.31 58.94 162.62
N GLY A 9 -81.39 58.27 163.77
CA GLY A 9 -80.29 58.09 164.72
C GLY A 9 -79.19 57.15 164.20
N ASP A 10 -79.56 56.09 163.48
CA ASP A 10 -78.63 55.05 163.01
C ASP A 10 -77.85 55.42 161.74
N LEU A 11 -78.27 56.48 161.03
CA LEU A 11 -77.56 56.99 159.85
C LEU A 11 -76.19 57.56 160.22
N SER A 12 -75.16 57.21 159.44
CA SER A 12 -73.85 57.86 159.53
C SER A 12 -73.97 59.37 159.32
N VAL A 13 -72.98 60.12 159.79
CA VAL A 13 -73.04 61.58 159.80
C VAL A 13 -73.11 62.12 158.37
N GLU A 14 -72.37 61.52 157.45
CA GLU A 14 -72.40 61.84 156.02
C GLU A 14 -73.72 61.47 155.36
N GLU A 15 -74.23 60.25 155.58
CA GLU A 15 -75.48 59.78 154.97
C GLU A 15 -76.69 60.59 155.44
N TRP A 16 -76.76 60.95 156.72
CA TRP A 16 -77.81 61.82 157.24
C TRP A 16 -77.81 63.19 156.57
N ALA A 17 -76.63 63.77 156.35
CA ALA A 17 -76.52 65.11 155.77
C ALA A 17 -76.94 65.11 154.30
N ALA A 18 -76.50 64.11 153.53
CA ALA A 18 -76.93 63.91 152.15
C ALA A 18 -78.45 63.70 152.06
N LEU A 19 -79.01 62.83 152.92
CA LEU A 19 -80.45 62.53 152.94
C LEU A 19 -81.28 63.76 153.34
N THR A 20 -80.88 64.48 154.40
CA THR A 20 -81.59 65.66 154.92
C THR A 20 -81.59 66.79 153.90
N ARG A 21 -80.47 67.03 153.22
CA ARG A 21 -80.37 68.02 152.15
C ARG A 21 -81.30 67.68 150.99
N ARG A 22 -81.23 66.44 150.52
CA ARG A 22 -82.04 65.96 149.40
C ARG A 22 -83.53 66.08 149.71
N ALA A 23 -83.96 65.63 150.89
CA ALA A 23 -85.35 65.73 151.32
C ALA A 23 -85.82 67.20 151.42
N ALA A 24 -84.98 68.12 151.91
CA ALA A 24 -85.31 69.54 151.98
C ALA A 24 -85.43 70.18 150.60
N VAL A 25 -84.50 69.88 149.67
CA VAL A 25 -84.56 70.34 148.27
C VAL A 25 -85.83 69.84 147.59
N ASP A 26 -86.12 68.53 147.72
CA ASP A 26 -87.31 67.92 147.13
C ASP A 26 -88.61 68.53 147.69
N ALA A 27 -88.64 68.82 149.00
CA ALA A 27 -89.78 69.46 149.65
C ALA A 27 -90.00 70.91 149.19
N VAL A 28 -88.93 71.69 149.02
CA VAL A 28 -88.98 73.08 148.49
C VAL A 28 -89.52 73.06 147.05
N GLN A 29 -88.98 72.19 146.20
CA GLN A 29 -89.46 72.06 144.82
C GLN A 29 -90.91 71.57 144.73
N ALA A 30 -91.35 70.71 145.65
CA ALA A 30 -92.74 70.25 145.70
C ALA A 30 -93.72 71.35 146.12
N ALA A 31 -93.31 72.26 147.01
CA ALA A 31 -94.11 73.42 147.41
C ALA A 31 -94.26 74.43 146.26
N GLU A 32 -93.16 74.73 145.55
CA GLU A 32 -93.14 75.61 144.38
C GLU A 32 -94.05 75.09 143.25
N ARG A 33 -93.99 73.78 142.95
CA ARG A 33 -94.87 73.14 141.95
C ARG A 33 -96.35 73.23 142.28
N ARG A 34 -96.71 73.37 143.55
CA ARG A 34 -98.11 73.49 144.02
C ARG A 34 -98.54 74.95 144.22
N GLY A 35 -97.72 75.92 143.83
CA GLY A 35 -98.00 77.35 143.98
C GLY A 35 -98.05 77.84 145.44
N LYS A 36 -97.46 77.08 146.38
CA LYS A 36 -97.40 77.44 147.80
C LYS A 36 -96.00 77.97 148.12
N THR A 37 -95.91 79.05 148.87
CA THR A 37 -94.62 79.56 149.36
C THR A 37 -94.04 78.57 150.39
N PRO A 38 -92.85 77.98 150.15
CA PRO A 38 -92.23 77.06 151.10
C PRO A 38 -91.85 77.78 152.41
N PRO A 39 -91.91 77.11 153.57
CA PRO A 39 -91.43 77.68 154.84
C PRO A 39 -89.95 78.07 154.76
N PRO A 40 -89.55 79.23 155.32
CA PRO A 40 -88.17 79.75 155.18
C PRO A 40 -87.11 78.83 155.80
N GLU A 41 -87.47 78.05 156.82
CA GLU A 41 -86.56 77.09 157.48
C GLU A 41 -86.18 75.92 156.56
N LEU A 42 -87.11 75.46 155.72
CA LEU A 42 -86.86 74.40 154.73
C LEU A 42 -86.00 74.90 153.57
N VAL A 43 -86.26 76.14 153.12
CA VAL A 43 -85.43 76.80 152.10
C VAL A 43 -83.99 76.97 152.60
N ALA A 44 -83.81 77.35 153.87
CA ALA A 44 -82.50 77.46 154.47
C ALA A 44 -81.76 76.10 154.52
N VAL A 45 -82.43 75.02 154.94
CA VAL A 45 -81.82 73.66 154.98
C VAL A 45 -81.48 73.14 153.58
N ALA A 46 -82.32 73.41 152.57
CA ALA A 46 -82.07 73.02 151.19
C ALA A 46 -80.86 73.76 150.57
N ALA A 47 -80.63 75.01 150.99
CA ALA A 47 -79.50 75.82 150.54
C ALA A 47 -78.17 75.46 151.22
N MET A 48 -78.19 74.78 152.37
CA MET A 48 -76.96 74.34 153.07
C MET A 48 -76.26 73.22 152.30
N THR A 49 -74.93 73.23 152.32
CA THR A 49 -74.10 72.11 151.84
C THR A 49 -74.16 70.94 152.83
N GLU A 50 -73.88 69.72 152.36
CA GLU A 50 -73.81 68.53 153.22
C GLU A 50 -72.80 68.74 154.37
N ARG A 51 -71.68 69.40 154.08
CA ARG A 51 -70.65 69.72 155.07
C ARG A 51 -71.15 70.68 156.15
N GLU A 52 -71.99 71.65 155.80
CA GLU A 52 -72.62 72.59 156.75
C GLU A 52 -73.73 71.93 157.57
N LEU A 53 -74.49 71.00 156.97
CA LEU A 53 -75.48 70.20 157.70
C LEU A 53 -74.83 69.28 158.72
N ILE A 54 -73.73 68.61 158.35
CA ILE A 54 -72.89 67.84 159.27
C ILE A 54 -72.45 68.72 160.45
N GLN A 55 -71.96 69.93 160.19
CA GLN A 55 -71.54 70.86 161.22
C GLN A 55 -72.69 71.33 162.12
N ARG A 56 -73.89 71.55 161.55
CA ARG A 56 -75.09 71.96 162.30
C ARG A 56 -75.63 70.83 163.18
N ARG A 57 -75.53 69.57 162.76
CA ARG A 57 -75.84 68.39 163.60
C ARG A 57 -74.81 68.23 164.70
N ALA A 58 -73.52 68.35 164.38
CA ALA A 58 -72.44 68.25 165.36
C ALA A 58 -72.54 69.28 166.52
N ARG A 59 -73.10 70.48 166.27
CA ARG A 59 -73.35 71.50 167.31
C ARG A 59 -74.60 71.25 168.18
N ASN A 60 -75.56 70.45 167.72
CA ASN A 60 -76.88 70.30 168.34
C ASN A 60 -77.16 68.90 168.92
N VAL A 61 -76.19 67.98 168.86
CA VAL A 61 -76.34 66.63 169.42
C VAL A 61 -75.85 66.61 170.89
N PRO A 62 -76.61 66.05 171.85
CA PRO A 62 -76.11 65.79 173.19
C PRO A 62 -74.92 64.82 173.13
N ALA A 63 -73.82 65.12 173.84
CA ALA A 63 -72.62 64.28 173.85
C ALA A 63 -72.95 62.79 174.05
N GLY A 64 -72.44 61.94 173.16
CA GLY A 64 -72.70 60.51 173.14
C GLY A 64 -72.44 59.85 174.50
N GLN A 65 -73.31 58.89 174.85
CA GLN A 65 -73.23 58.09 176.07
C GLN A 65 -71.81 57.55 176.27
N ARG A 66 -71.21 57.81 177.44
CA ARG A 66 -69.94 57.19 177.84
C ARG A 66 -70.14 55.68 177.88
N LEU A 67 -69.70 55.00 176.81
CA LEU A 67 -69.72 53.54 176.71
C LEU A 67 -68.90 52.97 177.87
N SER A 68 -69.45 51.97 178.56
CA SER A 68 -68.79 51.37 179.71
C SER A 68 -67.44 50.75 179.30
N PRO A 69 -66.46 50.64 180.22
CA PRO A 69 -65.11 50.16 179.91
C PRO A 69 -65.05 48.82 179.16
N LEU A 70 -66.04 47.96 179.36
CA LEU A 70 -66.12 46.65 178.70
C LEU A 70 -66.52 46.76 177.21
N MET A 71 -67.38 47.71 176.86
CA MET A 71 -67.73 48.00 175.46
C MET A 71 -66.58 48.65 174.69
N GLN A 72 -65.72 49.43 175.37
CA GLN A 72 -64.52 49.99 174.75
C GLN A 72 -63.49 48.91 174.39
N LEU A 73 -63.35 47.87 175.22
CA LEU A 73 -62.48 46.73 174.93
C LEU A 73 -62.98 45.94 173.71
N VAL A 74 -64.30 45.72 173.61
CA VAL A 74 -64.91 45.02 172.46
C VAL A 74 -64.78 45.85 171.18
N ALA A 75 -64.96 47.16 171.24
CA ALA A 75 -64.75 48.05 170.10
C ALA A 75 -63.27 48.06 169.65
N ALA A 76 -62.33 48.06 170.60
CA ALA A 76 -60.90 47.97 170.30
C ALA A 76 -60.52 46.61 169.69
N ASP A 77 -61.07 45.49 170.17
CA ASP A 77 -60.83 44.15 169.58
C ASP A 77 -61.43 44.05 168.16
N HIS A 78 -62.62 44.60 167.95
CA HIS A 78 -63.24 44.67 166.61
C HIS A 78 -62.39 45.50 165.63
N GLN A 79 -61.91 46.67 166.06
CA GLN A 79 -61.00 47.50 165.26
C GLN A 79 -59.67 46.78 164.98
N ARG A 80 -59.14 46.04 165.95
CA ARG A 80 -57.93 45.22 165.76
C ARG A 80 -58.14 44.16 164.68
N ARG A 81 -59.28 43.46 164.69
CA ARG A 81 -59.60 42.45 163.66
C ARG A 81 -59.80 43.05 162.27
N ILE A 82 -60.41 44.23 162.17
CA ILE A 82 -60.53 44.95 160.89
C ILE A 82 -59.14 45.36 160.38
N ALA A 83 -58.29 45.89 161.27
CA ALA A 83 -56.92 46.26 160.91
C ALA A 83 -56.07 45.04 160.51
N GLU A 84 -56.20 43.91 161.21
CA GLU A 84 -55.59 42.63 160.84
C GLU A 84 -56.11 42.11 159.48
N GLY A 85 -57.41 42.29 159.20
CA GLY A 85 -58.02 42.00 157.90
C GLY A 85 -57.40 42.84 156.79
N HIS A 86 -57.38 44.16 156.94
CA HIS A 86 -56.76 45.07 155.97
C HIS A 86 -55.26 44.81 155.79
N ALA A 87 -54.53 44.45 156.84
CA ALA A 87 -53.12 44.11 156.74
C ALA A 87 -52.91 42.81 155.93
N ARG A 88 -53.81 41.82 156.07
CA ARG A 88 -53.79 40.60 155.26
C ARG A 88 -54.15 40.89 153.80
N ASP A 89 -55.18 41.70 153.55
CA ASP A 89 -55.60 42.09 152.21
C ASP A 89 -54.48 42.88 151.51
N ALA A 90 -53.87 43.87 152.17
CA ALA A 90 -52.75 44.62 151.61
C ALA A 90 -51.50 43.76 151.37
N TYR A 91 -51.26 42.75 152.22
CA TYR A 91 -50.18 41.79 151.99
C TYR A 91 -50.48 40.87 150.79
N GLN A 92 -51.74 40.44 150.63
CA GLN A 92 -52.18 39.66 149.48
C GLN A 92 -52.10 40.48 148.19
N ASP A 93 -52.58 41.72 148.18
CA ASP A 93 -52.48 42.65 147.05
C ASP A 93 -51.02 42.89 146.65
N LYS A 94 -50.11 42.98 147.63
CA LYS A 94 -48.68 43.07 147.36
C LYS A 94 -48.16 41.81 146.67
N LEU A 95 -48.51 40.62 147.16
CA LEU A 95 -48.11 39.35 146.54
C LEU A 95 -48.69 39.21 145.13
N ASP A 96 -49.94 39.61 144.91
CA ASP A 96 -50.60 39.57 143.62
C ASP A 96 -49.98 40.57 142.63
N ALA A 97 -49.61 41.77 143.10
CA ALA A 97 -48.86 42.75 142.31
C ALA A 97 -47.45 42.26 141.94
N GLU A 98 -46.76 41.60 142.87
CA GLU A 98 -45.45 40.97 142.60
C GLU A 98 -45.58 39.82 141.59
N ALA A 99 -46.62 39.00 141.70
CA ALA A 99 -46.92 37.93 140.76
C ALA A 99 -47.26 38.48 139.35
N ALA A 100 -48.08 39.53 139.27
CA ALA A 100 -48.40 40.20 138.01
C ALA A 100 -47.17 40.84 137.36
N ALA A 101 -46.30 41.48 138.14
CA ALA A 101 -45.05 42.04 137.66
C ALA A 101 -44.08 40.96 137.16
N ALA A 102 -44.00 39.81 137.84
CA ALA A 102 -43.20 38.67 137.41
C ALA A 102 -43.74 38.07 136.10
N ALA A 103 -45.07 37.91 135.98
CA ALA A 103 -45.71 37.44 134.74
C ALA A 103 -45.46 38.40 133.56
N ALA A 104 -45.62 39.71 133.77
CA ALA A 104 -45.36 40.71 132.74
C ALA A 104 -43.90 40.71 132.26
N ARG A 105 -42.93 40.49 133.17
CA ARG A 105 -41.52 40.33 132.81
C ARG A 105 -41.28 39.07 131.99
N ALA A 106 -41.86 37.94 132.39
CA ALA A 106 -41.75 36.68 131.66
C ALA A 106 -42.34 36.79 130.25
N GLU A 107 -43.50 37.43 130.09
CA GLU A 107 -44.11 37.71 128.78
C GLU A 107 -43.24 38.64 127.94
N ALA A 108 -42.71 39.73 128.50
CA ALA A 108 -41.82 40.66 127.80
C ALA A 108 -40.53 39.97 127.32
N GLU A 109 -39.93 39.11 128.15
CA GLU A 109 -38.79 38.28 127.75
C GLU A 109 -39.16 37.31 126.63
N GLN A 110 -40.34 36.68 126.70
CA GLN A 110 -40.81 35.76 125.67
C GLN A 110 -41.04 36.50 124.33
N PHE A 111 -41.62 37.71 124.35
CA PHE A 111 -41.76 38.55 123.18
C PHE A 111 -40.42 39.00 122.62
N SER A 112 -39.45 39.36 123.48
CA SER A 112 -38.09 39.71 123.03
C SER A 112 -37.43 38.54 122.32
N ARG A 113 -37.46 37.34 122.92
CA ARG A 113 -36.91 36.12 122.30
C ARG A 113 -37.60 35.79 120.98
N THR A 114 -38.92 35.95 120.91
CA THR A 114 -39.69 35.70 119.68
C THR A 114 -39.34 36.71 118.59
N ALA A 115 -39.21 38.00 118.94
CA ALA A 115 -38.81 39.05 118.01
C ALA A 115 -37.36 38.87 117.53
N GLU A 116 -36.44 38.45 118.39
CA GLU A 116 -35.07 38.10 118.02
C GLU A 116 -35.02 36.90 117.09
N ALA A 117 -35.78 35.85 117.37
CA ALA A 117 -35.90 34.68 116.50
C ALA A 117 -36.48 35.06 115.13
N ALA A 118 -37.54 35.87 115.09
CA ALA A 118 -38.13 36.36 113.83
C ALA A 118 -37.15 37.23 113.03
N ARG A 119 -36.39 38.11 113.69
CA ARG A 119 -35.33 38.91 113.04
C ARG A 119 -34.20 38.04 112.52
N ALA A 120 -33.80 37.01 113.28
CA ALA A 120 -32.78 36.07 112.83
C ALA A 120 -33.25 35.28 111.59
N GLN A 121 -34.49 34.78 111.60
CA GLN A 121 -35.11 34.13 110.46
C GLN A 121 -35.20 35.05 109.24
N ALA A 122 -35.60 36.31 109.44
CA ALA A 122 -35.65 37.31 108.36
C ALA A 122 -34.27 37.57 107.75
N ARG A 123 -33.21 37.67 108.57
CA ARG A 123 -31.83 37.81 108.06
C ARG A 123 -31.39 36.59 107.26
N THR A 124 -31.66 35.38 107.74
CA THR A 124 -31.35 34.15 107.00
C THR A 124 -32.11 34.09 105.68
N ALA A 125 -33.41 34.42 105.67
CA ALA A 125 -34.22 34.46 104.45
C ALA A 125 -33.71 35.52 103.46
N GLN A 126 -33.29 36.70 103.94
CA GLN A 126 -32.71 37.75 103.11
C GLN A 126 -31.36 37.32 102.51
N GLN A 127 -30.50 36.64 103.28
CA GLN A 127 -29.24 36.09 102.77
C GLN A 127 -29.48 35.03 101.70
N GLN A 128 -30.44 34.11 101.92
CA GLN A 128 -30.80 33.09 100.93
C GLN A 128 -31.41 33.71 99.65
N ALA A 129 -32.23 34.76 99.78
CA ALA A 129 -32.75 35.50 98.64
C ALA A 129 -31.62 36.18 97.86
N ALA A 130 -30.70 36.86 98.54
CA ALA A 130 -29.55 37.51 97.93
C ALA A 130 -28.61 36.51 97.22
N GLN A 131 -28.38 35.33 97.82
CA GLN A 131 -27.63 34.24 97.19
C GLN A 131 -28.33 33.74 95.92
N LYS A 132 -29.63 33.45 95.97
CA LYS A 132 -30.41 33.03 94.80
C LYS A 132 -30.48 34.11 93.71
N ASP A 133 -30.46 35.38 94.08
CA ASP A 133 -30.40 36.49 93.11
C ASP A 133 -29.02 36.57 92.46
N ALA A 134 -27.94 36.39 93.23
CA ALA A 134 -26.58 36.33 92.71
C ALA A 134 -26.35 35.12 91.79
N GLU A 135 -26.87 33.95 92.15
CA GLU A 135 -26.85 32.74 91.32
C GLU A 135 -27.60 32.96 90.00
N ARG A 136 -28.83 33.48 90.05
CA ARG A 136 -29.61 33.81 88.85
C ARG A 136 -28.94 34.88 87.99
N ALA A 137 -28.25 35.84 88.59
CA ALA A 137 -27.47 36.84 87.84
C ALA A 137 -26.28 36.19 87.13
N ALA A 138 -25.54 35.31 87.83
CA ALA A 138 -24.42 34.56 87.27
C ALA A 138 -24.86 33.61 86.13
N GLU A 139 -26.00 32.93 86.29
CA GLU A 139 -26.61 32.10 85.25
C GLU A 139 -26.96 32.93 84.01
N ARG A 140 -27.58 34.11 84.19
CA ARG A 140 -27.90 35.00 83.06
C ARG A 140 -26.65 35.49 82.33
N THR A 141 -25.58 35.84 83.06
CA THR A 141 -24.32 36.23 82.42
C THR A 141 -23.68 35.07 81.69
N ALA A 142 -23.68 33.86 82.26
CA ALA A 142 -23.16 32.67 81.61
C ALA A 142 -23.93 32.33 80.33
N VAL A 143 -25.27 32.41 80.35
CA VAL A 143 -26.12 32.22 79.17
C VAL A 143 -25.86 33.29 78.13
N ALA A 144 -25.73 34.56 78.53
CA ALA A 144 -25.43 35.66 77.60
C ALA A 144 -24.06 35.48 76.93
N GLU A 145 -23.03 35.08 77.68
CA GLU A 145 -21.70 34.78 77.14
C GLU A 145 -21.71 33.57 76.20
N ALA A 146 -22.41 32.49 76.57
CA ALA A 146 -22.56 31.31 75.72
C ALA A 146 -23.24 31.67 74.40
N HIS A 147 -24.35 32.40 74.47
CA HIS A 147 -25.06 32.87 73.27
C HIS A 147 -24.18 33.78 72.41
N GLN A 148 -23.41 34.69 73.02
CA GLN A 148 -22.49 35.55 72.28
C GLN A 148 -21.39 34.75 71.58
N ARG A 149 -20.86 33.70 72.20
CA ARG A 149 -19.87 32.80 71.58
C ARG A 149 -20.48 32.02 70.41
N GLU A 150 -21.70 31.50 70.56
CA GLU A 150 -22.42 30.83 69.46
C GLU A 150 -22.67 31.78 68.29
N VAL A 151 -23.11 33.01 68.55
CA VAL A 151 -23.32 34.02 67.50
C VAL A 151 -21.99 34.38 66.81
N GLN A 152 -20.88 34.48 67.55
CA GLN A 152 -19.56 34.71 66.96
C GLN A 152 -19.08 33.53 66.11
N ALA A 153 -19.30 32.30 66.57
CA ALA A 153 -18.98 31.09 65.81
C ALA A 153 -19.78 31.03 64.49
N LEU A 154 -21.10 31.28 64.54
CA LEU A 154 -21.95 31.34 63.35
C LEU A 154 -21.54 32.44 62.37
N ARG A 155 -21.06 33.59 62.87
CA ARG A 155 -20.54 34.66 62.00
C ARG A 155 -19.24 34.24 61.32
N ALA A 156 -18.33 33.60 62.04
CA ALA A 156 -17.09 33.09 61.47
C ALA A 156 -17.36 31.99 60.43
N GLU A 157 -18.29 31.08 60.70
CA GLU A 157 -18.73 30.05 59.74
C GLU A 157 -19.36 30.69 58.49
N LEU A 158 -20.21 31.71 58.65
CA LEU A 158 -20.80 32.43 57.52
C LEU A 158 -19.74 33.19 56.70
N GLU A 159 -18.75 33.80 57.34
CA GLU A 159 -17.63 34.44 56.64
C GLU A 159 -16.79 33.40 55.88
N GLN A 160 -16.53 32.25 56.48
CA GLN A 160 -15.81 31.15 55.83
C GLN A 160 -16.60 30.62 54.62
N VAL A 161 -17.89 30.34 54.76
CA VAL A 161 -18.75 29.88 53.66
C VAL A 161 -18.81 30.91 52.52
N ARG A 162 -18.82 32.21 52.84
CA ARG A 162 -18.75 33.27 51.82
C ARG A 162 -17.41 33.26 51.09
N ALA A 163 -16.30 33.15 51.83
CA ALA A 163 -14.96 33.09 51.23
C ALA A 163 -14.81 31.85 50.33
N ASP A 164 -15.28 30.69 50.79
CA ASP A 164 -15.26 29.44 50.03
C ASP A 164 -16.13 29.56 48.76
N ALA A 165 -17.34 30.11 48.88
CA ALA A 165 -18.21 30.35 47.73
C ALA A 165 -17.61 31.35 46.72
N GLU A 166 -16.97 32.43 47.19
CA GLU A 166 -16.27 33.37 46.32
C GLU A 166 -15.10 32.70 45.59
N ALA A 167 -14.35 31.83 46.26
CA ALA A 167 -13.27 31.05 45.67
C ALA A 167 -13.79 30.05 44.62
N GLU A 168 -14.89 29.35 44.90
CA GLU A 168 -15.54 28.46 43.94
C GLU A 168 -16.07 29.21 42.71
N ILE A 169 -16.69 30.38 42.92
CA ILE A 169 -17.17 31.24 41.82
C ILE A 169 -15.98 31.72 40.96
N ALA A 170 -14.86 32.11 41.58
CA ALA A 170 -13.66 32.52 40.87
C ALA A 170 -13.09 31.37 40.02
N ALA A 171 -12.96 30.17 40.61
CA ALA A 171 -12.49 28.98 39.91
C ALA A 171 -13.42 28.58 38.76
N ALA A 172 -14.74 28.65 38.95
CA ALA A 172 -15.71 28.37 37.90
C ALA A 172 -15.64 29.37 36.74
N ARG A 173 -15.42 30.66 37.03
CA ARG A 173 -15.21 31.70 36.00
C ARG A 173 -13.93 31.48 35.21
N GLU A 174 -12.84 31.09 35.87
CA GLU A 174 -11.57 30.78 35.20
C GLU A 174 -11.72 29.55 34.29
N GLN A 175 -12.40 28.50 34.76
CA GLN A 175 -12.70 27.32 33.94
C GLN A 175 -13.57 27.66 32.73
N ALA A 176 -14.59 28.52 32.91
CA ALA A 176 -15.44 28.98 31.82
C ALA A 176 -14.65 29.79 30.78
N ALA A 177 -13.78 30.71 31.22
CA ALA A 177 -12.92 31.49 30.34
C ALA A 177 -11.93 30.60 29.58
N ALA A 178 -11.33 29.60 30.24
CA ALA A 178 -10.45 28.64 29.59
C ALA A 178 -11.18 27.78 28.55
N ALA A 179 -12.41 27.35 28.85
CA ALA A 179 -13.24 26.60 27.92
C ALA A 179 -13.63 27.43 26.70
N GLU A 180 -13.99 28.71 26.90
CA GLU A 180 -14.29 29.64 25.81
C GLU A 180 -13.06 29.90 24.94
N ALA A 181 -11.89 30.15 25.54
CA ALA A 181 -10.63 30.31 24.81
C ALA A 181 -10.30 29.08 23.95
N ARG A 182 -10.50 27.86 24.48
CA ARG A 182 -10.29 26.63 23.71
C ARG A 182 -11.35 26.43 22.61
N ALA A 183 -12.58 26.88 22.82
CA ALA A 183 -13.61 26.87 21.79
C ALA A 183 -13.25 27.82 20.64
N GLN A 184 -12.85 29.05 20.96
CA GLN A 184 -12.36 30.05 19.98
C GLN A 184 -11.14 29.54 19.20
N GLN A 185 -10.19 28.91 19.91
CA GLN A 185 -9.03 28.29 19.26
C GLN A 185 -9.43 27.18 18.28
N ARG A 186 -10.37 26.29 18.66
CA ARG A 186 -10.86 25.23 17.76
C ARG A 186 -11.60 25.80 16.55
N THR A 187 -12.34 26.89 16.71
CA THR A 187 -12.96 27.56 15.55
C THR A 187 -11.91 28.16 14.62
N ALA A 188 -10.86 28.79 15.16
CA ALA A 188 -9.75 29.32 14.36
C ALA A 188 -8.98 28.20 13.64
N GLU A 189 -8.67 27.10 14.34
CA GLU A 189 -8.04 25.90 13.77
C GLU A 189 -8.89 25.31 12.63
N ARG A 190 -10.22 25.24 12.80
CA ARG A 190 -11.14 24.75 11.75
C ARG A 190 -11.19 25.68 10.54
N THR A 191 -11.23 27.00 10.75
CA THR A 191 -11.20 27.98 9.66
C THR A 191 -9.89 27.90 8.89
N ALA A 192 -8.75 27.84 9.58
CA ALA A 192 -7.44 27.69 8.95
C ALA A 192 -7.34 26.36 8.18
N ALA A 193 -7.87 25.27 8.74
CA ALA A 193 -7.93 23.98 8.06
C ALA A 193 -8.83 24.02 6.81
N SER A 194 -9.99 24.69 6.86
CA SER A 194 -10.85 24.85 5.68
C SER A 194 -10.18 25.70 4.60
N GLU A 195 -9.52 26.81 4.97
CA GLU A 195 -8.80 27.65 4.01
C GLU A 195 -7.64 26.89 3.35
N ALA A 196 -6.90 26.08 4.12
CA ALA A 196 -5.85 25.23 3.59
C ALA A 196 -6.40 24.15 2.65
N ALA A 197 -7.52 23.51 3.00
CA ALA A 197 -8.18 22.53 2.15
C ALA A 197 -8.73 23.16 0.85
N GLU A 198 -9.30 24.36 0.92
CA GLU A 198 -9.75 25.09 -0.27
C GLU A 198 -8.60 25.46 -1.19
N LYS A 199 -7.46 25.93 -0.65
CA LYS A 199 -6.24 26.17 -1.43
C LYS A 199 -5.73 24.90 -2.10
N ALA A 200 -5.64 23.79 -1.38
CA ALA A 200 -5.22 22.51 -1.96
C ALA A 200 -6.17 22.03 -3.07
N LEU A 201 -7.48 22.23 -2.92
CA LEU A 201 -8.45 21.93 -3.98
C LEU A 201 -8.30 22.86 -5.20
N GLN A 202 -7.99 24.13 -5.00
CA GLN A 202 -7.72 25.07 -6.09
C GLN A 202 -6.44 24.70 -6.85
N GLU A 203 -5.36 24.33 -6.13
CA GLU A 203 -4.11 23.84 -6.72
C GLU A 203 -4.35 22.57 -7.54
N LEU A 204 -5.07 21.58 -6.99
CA LEU A 204 -5.41 20.34 -7.70
C LEU A 204 -6.25 20.62 -8.96
N ARG A 205 -7.20 21.56 -8.91
CA ARG A 205 -7.97 21.98 -10.08
C ARG A 205 -7.07 22.60 -11.14
N ALA A 206 -6.15 23.48 -10.74
CA ALA A 206 -5.19 24.09 -11.66
C ALA A 206 -4.25 23.04 -12.30
N GLU A 207 -3.81 22.03 -11.55
CA GLU A 207 -3.02 20.91 -12.07
C GLU A 207 -3.83 20.03 -13.04
N LEU A 208 -5.10 19.75 -12.73
CA LEU A 208 -6.00 19.04 -13.63
C LEU A 208 -6.25 19.81 -14.93
N ASP A 209 -6.40 21.12 -14.86
CA ASP A 209 -6.60 21.95 -16.06
C ASP A 209 -5.31 22.04 -16.90
N ARG A 210 -4.14 22.13 -16.26
CA ARG A 210 -2.84 22.04 -16.97
C ARG A 210 -2.66 20.70 -17.65
N THR A 211 -2.86 19.60 -16.93
CA THR A 211 -2.72 18.25 -17.51
C THR A 211 -3.73 18.01 -18.64
N ARG A 212 -4.96 18.52 -18.53
CA ARG A 212 -5.93 18.51 -19.63
C ARG A 212 -5.38 19.28 -20.85
N ALA A 213 -4.93 20.51 -20.67
CA ALA A 213 -4.35 21.30 -21.75
C ALA A 213 -3.13 20.61 -22.40
N ASP A 214 -2.23 20.04 -21.60
CA ASP A 214 -1.06 19.30 -22.07
C ASP A 214 -1.47 18.05 -22.86
N THR A 215 -2.47 17.30 -22.37
CA THR A 215 -2.99 16.12 -23.08
C THR A 215 -3.69 16.49 -24.38
N GLU A 216 -4.45 17.59 -24.41
CA GLU A 216 -5.07 18.11 -25.64
C GLU A 216 -4.01 18.54 -26.65
N ALA A 217 -2.93 19.19 -26.21
CA ALA A 217 -1.80 19.55 -27.05
C ALA A 217 -1.06 18.31 -27.61
N GLU A 218 -0.81 17.30 -26.79
CA GLU A 218 -0.21 16.03 -27.24
C GLU A 218 -1.13 15.29 -28.23
N ILE A 219 -2.45 15.27 -27.99
CA ILE A 219 -3.42 14.69 -28.93
C ILE A 219 -3.41 15.45 -30.25
N ALA A 220 -3.36 16.79 -30.22
CA ALA A 220 -3.28 17.61 -31.43
C ALA A 220 -1.97 17.32 -32.20
N ALA A 221 -0.82 17.30 -31.51
CA ALA A 221 0.47 16.98 -32.12
C ALA A 221 0.51 15.55 -32.70
N ALA A 222 -0.07 14.56 -32.00
CA ALA A 222 -0.18 13.19 -32.49
C ALA A 222 -1.06 13.09 -33.73
N ARG A 223 -2.18 13.83 -33.78
CA ARG A 223 -3.04 13.92 -34.96
C ARG A 223 -2.31 14.54 -36.14
N GLU A 224 -1.57 15.63 -35.93
CA GLU A 224 -0.75 16.23 -36.98
C GLU A 224 0.30 15.25 -37.52
N ARG A 225 1.05 14.57 -36.64
CA ARG A 225 2.01 13.53 -37.04
C ARG A 225 1.34 12.40 -37.84
N ALA A 226 0.15 11.96 -37.44
CA ALA A 226 -0.60 10.94 -38.16
C ALA A 226 -1.03 11.42 -39.56
N THR A 227 -1.54 12.66 -39.68
CA THR A 227 -1.90 13.24 -40.99
C THR A 227 -0.69 13.43 -41.89
N ALA A 228 0.46 13.85 -41.34
CA ALA A 228 1.71 13.97 -42.09
C ALA A 228 2.24 12.60 -42.55
N ALA A 229 2.16 11.57 -41.70
CA ALA A 229 2.53 10.21 -42.05
C ALA A 229 1.62 9.63 -43.15
N GLU A 230 0.31 9.88 -43.08
CA GLU A 230 -0.64 9.48 -44.11
C GLU A 230 -0.35 10.20 -45.43
N ALA A 231 -0.09 11.51 -45.40
CA ALA A 231 0.30 12.28 -46.59
C ALA A 231 1.58 11.71 -47.24
N ARG A 232 2.60 11.36 -46.45
CA ARG A 232 3.81 10.70 -46.98
C ARG A 232 3.56 9.27 -47.46
N ALA A 233 2.65 8.53 -46.85
CA ALA A 233 2.25 7.21 -47.35
C ALA A 233 1.56 7.33 -48.72
N ARG A 234 0.63 8.27 -48.88
CA ARG A 234 -0.02 8.59 -50.16
C ARG A 234 0.99 9.02 -51.21
N GLN A 235 1.93 9.89 -50.85
CA GLN A 235 3.01 10.28 -51.76
C GLN A 235 3.86 9.08 -52.19
N ARG A 236 4.29 8.20 -51.28
CA ARG A 236 5.05 6.99 -51.64
C ARG A 236 4.27 6.01 -52.50
N VAL A 237 2.94 6.02 -52.44
CA VAL A 237 2.10 5.23 -53.37
C VAL A 237 2.11 5.90 -54.73
N ALA A 238 1.90 7.21 -54.81
CA ALA A 238 1.96 7.96 -56.06
C ALA A 238 3.33 7.81 -56.76
N GLU A 239 4.44 8.00 -56.03
CA GLU A 239 5.81 7.79 -56.54
C GLU A 239 6.03 6.35 -57.03
N ARG A 240 5.47 5.35 -56.34
CA ARG A 240 5.55 3.94 -56.79
C ARG A 240 4.72 3.69 -58.04
N THR A 241 3.55 4.30 -58.17
CA THR A 241 2.73 4.23 -59.38
C THR A 241 3.46 4.88 -60.55
N GLU A 242 3.99 6.10 -60.38
CA GLU A 242 4.79 6.79 -61.40
C GLU A 242 6.04 6.00 -61.80
N ALA A 243 6.77 5.42 -60.83
CA ALA A 243 7.91 4.57 -61.09
C ALA A 243 7.51 3.28 -61.82
N SER A 244 6.36 2.68 -61.49
CA SER A 244 5.82 1.50 -62.18
C SER A 244 5.44 1.83 -63.62
N GLU A 245 4.75 2.95 -63.85
CA GLU A 245 4.41 3.43 -65.20
C GLU A 245 5.65 3.74 -66.04
N ALA A 246 6.67 4.35 -65.44
CA ALA A 246 7.96 4.60 -66.10
C ALA A 246 8.68 3.28 -66.43
N ALA A 247 8.70 2.32 -65.51
CA ALA A 247 9.27 1.00 -65.72
C ALA A 247 8.52 0.22 -66.82
N GLU A 248 7.19 0.28 -66.84
CA GLU A 248 6.38 -0.32 -67.90
C GLU A 248 6.66 0.31 -69.27
N LYS A 249 6.76 1.65 -69.35
CA LYS A 249 7.16 2.34 -70.58
C LYS A 249 8.56 1.91 -71.04
N ALA A 250 9.53 1.85 -70.14
CA ALA A 250 10.88 1.38 -70.45
C ALA A 250 10.88 -0.10 -70.91
N MET A 251 10.06 -0.97 -70.30
CA MET A 251 9.90 -2.35 -70.75
C MET A 251 9.24 -2.43 -72.14
N GLN A 252 8.27 -1.57 -72.44
CA GLN A 252 7.64 -1.50 -73.76
C GLN A 252 8.63 -1.00 -74.83
N GLU A 253 9.45 -0.01 -74.51
CA GLU A 253 10.53 0.47 -75.37
C GLU A 253 11.56 -0.63 -75.62
N LEU A 254 12.03 -1.32 -74.57
CA LEU A 254 12.95 -2.44 -74.69
C LEU A 254 12.36 -3.57 -75.55
N ARG A 255 11.06 -3.88 -75.40
CA ARG A 255 10.38 -4.86 -76.25
C ARG A 255 10.35 -4.43 -77.71
N ARG A 256 10.03 -3.17 -77.99
CA ARG A 256 10.07 -2.61 -79.36
C ARG A 256 11.49 -2.64 -79.94
N GLU A 257 12.51 -2.34 -79.14
CA GLU A 257 13.91 -2.44 -79.55
C GLU A 257 14.31 -3.89 -79.82
N LEU A 258 13.92 -4.83 -78.97
CA LEU A 258 14.14 -6.26 -79.20
C LEU A 258 13.42 -6.77 -80.45
N GLU A 259 12.20 -6.29 -80.72
CA GLU A 259 11.47 -6.59 -81.96
C GLU A 259 12.19 -6.01 -83.18
N ARG A 260 12.68 -4.77 -83.12
CA ARG A 260 13.52 -4.19 -84.18
C ARG A 260 14.81 -4.97 -84.38
N VAL A 261 15.53 -5.28 -83.30
CA VAL A 261 16.77 -6.08 -83.36
C VAL A 261 16.49 -7.48 -83.91
N ARG A 262 15.36 -8.10 -83.57
CA ARG A 262 14.95 -9.37 -84.18
C ARG A 262 14.65 -9.21 -85.67
N ALA A 263 13.91 -8.18 -86.07
CA ALA A 263 13.61 -7.92 -87.48
C ALA A 263 14.89 -7.59 -88.29
N ASP A 264 15.80 -6.81 -87.72
CA ASP A 264 17.11 -6.48 -88.31
C ASP A 264 18.00 -7.72 -88.37
N ALA A 265 18.01 -8.57 -87.33
CA ALA A 265 18.73 -9.84 -87.32
C ALA A 265 18.13 -10.81 -88.35
N GLU A 266 16.81 -10.91 -88.47
CA GLU A 266 16.13 -11.70 -89.50
C GLU A 266 16.45 -11.18 -90.91
N SER A 267 16.49 -9.85 -91.08
CA SER A 267 16.91 -9.19 -92.32
C SER A 267 18.37 -9.48 -92.65
N GLN A 268 19.28 -9.39 -91.67
CA GLN A 268 20.70 -9.74 -91.83
C GLN A 268 20.89 -11.22 -92.10
N VAL A 269 20.14 -12.11 -91.45
CA VAL A 269 20.16 -13.56 -91.73
C VAL A 269 19.61 -13.84 -93.13
N ALA A 270 18.56 -13.14 -93.57
CA ALA A 270 18.02 -13.26 -94.93
C ALA A 270 19.02 -12.71 -95.97
N ALA A 271 19.69 -11.60 -95.69
CA ALA A 271 20.73 -11.01 -96.52
C ALA A 271 21.96 -11.93 -96.58
N ALA A 272 22.41 -12.48 -95.45
CA ALA A 272 23.51 -13.44 -95.38
C ALA A 272 23.16 -14.75 -96.08
N ARG A 273 21.92 -15.24 -95.96
CA ARG A 273 21.43 -16.39 -96.75
C ARG A 273 21.33 -16.08 -98.23
N GLY A 274 20.94 -14.85 -98.60
CA GLY A 274 20.93 -14.38 -99.98
C GLY A 274 22.34 -14.27 -100.56
N TRP A 275 23.28 -13.74 -99.78
CA TRP A 275 24.69 -13.65 -100.13
C TRP A 275 25.30 -15.05 -100.24
N ALA A 276 25.09 -15.93 -99.26
CA ALA A 276 25.52 -17.33 -99.32
C ALA A 276 24.88 -18.10 -100.48
N LYS A 277 23.62 -17.85 -100.84
CA LYS A 277 23.00 -18.42 -102.04
C LYS A 277 23.61 -17.86 -103.33
N GLY A 278 23.94 -16.57 -103.36
CA GLY A 278 24.61 -15.93 -104.49
C GLY A 278 26.05 -16.43 -104.65
N GLU A 279 26.77 -16.61 -103.54
CA GLU A 279 28.13 -17.13 -103.52
C GLU A 279 28.14 -18.63 -103.85
N ALA A 280 27.17 -19.41 -103.36
CA ALA A 280 26.98 -20.79 -103.76
C ALA A 280 26.61 -20.91 -105.25
N ALA A 281 25.75 -20.04 -105.77
CA ALA A 281 25.43 -20.02 -107.20
C ALA A 281 26.63 -19.58 -108.06
N ALA A 282 27.42 -18.60 -107.62
CA ALA A 282 28.64 -18.17 -108.30
C ALA A 282 29.75 -19.23 -108.23
N ALA A 283 29.89 -19.91 -107.09
CA ALA A 283 30.79 -21.05 -106.94
C ALA A 283 30.33 -22.24 -107.78
N GLN A 284 29.02 -22.45 -107.91
CA GLN A 284 28.45 -23.49 -108.75
C GLN A 284 28.56 -23.16 -110.24
N GLU A 285 28.36 -21.91 -110.67
CA GLU A 285 28.66 -21.48 -112.05
C GLU A 285 30.17 -21.51 -112.33
N ALA A 286 31.02 -21.15 -111.37
CA ALA A 286 32.47 -21.27 -111.51
C ALA A 286 32.89 -22.74 -111.61
N ALA A 287 32.31 -23.61 -110.79
CA ALA A 287 32.52 -25.06 -110.84
C ALA A 287 31.94 -25.66 -112.12
N GLU A 288 30.79 -25.22 -112.62
CA GLU A 288 30.20 -25.67 -113.88
C GLU A 288 30.99 -25.14 -115.09
N ALA A 289 31.56 -23.93 -115.02
CA ALA A 289 32.47 -23.38 -116.02
C ALA A 289 33.87 -24.03 -115.97
N GLU A 290 34.28 -24.50 -114.80
CA GLU A 290 35.50 -25.28 -114.60
C GLU A 290 35.28 -26.73 -115.03
N VAL A 291 34.11 -27.31 -114.81
CA VAL A 291 33.65 -28.58 -115.36
C VAL A 291 33.49 -28.49 -116.86
N ALA A 292 32.98 -27.40 -117.43
CA ALA A 292 32.92 -27.19 -118.89
C ALA A 292 34.32 -27.01 -119.50
N ARG A 293 35.24 -26.31 -118.81
CA ARG A 293 36.66 -26.26 -119.19
C ARG A 293 37.35 -27.61 -119.05
N ALA A 294 37.00 -28.39 -118.03
CA ALA A 294 37.49 -29.74 -117.80
C ALA A 294 36.88 -30.72 -118.81
N TYR A 295 35.65 -30.54 -119.30
CA TYR A 295 35.05 -31.35 -120.36
C TYR A 295 35.60 -30.97 -121.74
N ALA A 296 35.89 -29.69 -122.01
CA ALA A 296 36.60 -29.29 -123.23
C ALA A 296 38.06 -29.78 -123.24
N ALA A 297 38.75 -29.69 -122.10
CA ALA A 297 40.08 -30.27 -121.92
C ALA A 297 40.05 -31.81 -121.89
N ALA A 298 38.97 -32.42 -121.39
CA ALA A 298 38.75 -33.86 -121.42
C ALA A 298 38.33 -34.36 -122.81
N GLU A 299 37.66 -33.59 -123.67
CA GLU A 299 37.39 -34.01 -125.05
C GLU A 299 38.65 -33.96 -125.93
N ASP A 300 39.56 -33.01 -125.69
CA ASP A 300 40.89 -33.00 -126.31
C ASP A 300 41.81 -34.07 -125.69
N ALA A 301 41.73 -34.29 -124.37
CA ALA A 301 42.45 -35.37 -123.69
C ALA A 301 41.85 -36.76 -123.95
N ILE A 302 40.57 -36.93 -124.31
CA ILE A 302 39.96 -38.20 -124.71
C ILE A 302 40.39 -38.56 -126.14
N ARG A 303 40.62 -37.56 -127.01
CA ARG A 303 41.17 -37.80 -128.35
C ARG A 303 42.66 -38.20 -128.30
N GLN A 304 43.41 -37.73 -127.30
CA GLN A 304 44.79 -38.18 -127.01
C GLN A 304 44.84 -39.47 -126.17
N ALA A 305 43.93 -39.64 -125.19
CA ALA A 305 43.85 -40.80 -124.32
C ALA A 305 43.16 -42.00 -124.96
N GLN A 306 42.38 -41.87 -126.04
CA GLN A 306 41.97 -43.03 -126.85
C GLN A 306 43.15 -43.69 -127.59
N ALA A 307 44.30 -43.00 -127.69
CA ALA A 307 45.56 -43.60 -128.15
C ALA A 307 46.43 -44.19 -127.02
N GLU A 308 46.21 -43.80 -125.75
CA GLU A 308 46.98 -44.26 -124.58
C GLU A 308 46.21 -45.22 -123.65
N ALA A 309 44.88 -45.23 -123.69
CA ALA A 309 43.99 -46.10 -122.91
C ALA A 309 43.90 -47.56 -123.40
N ALA A 310 44.76 -47.94 -124.36
CA ALA A 310 45.09 -49.33 -124.62
C ALA A 310 46.22 -49.87 -123.71
N ARG A 311 46.78 -49.05 -122.77
CA ARG A 311 48.00 -49.43 -122.04
C ARG A 311 47.99 -49.37 -120.51
N THR A 312 46.97 -48.85 -119.81
CA THR A 312 47.08 -48.68 -118.33
C THR A 312 45.75 -48.80 -117.58
N ALA A 313 45.21 -50.01 -117.54
CA ALA A 313 44.17 -50.42 -116.60
C ALA A 313 44.80 -51.23 -115.46
N ALA A 314 45.33 -50.59 -114.42
CA ALA A 314 45.80 -51.26 -113.19
C ALA A 314 46.23 -50.27 -112.10
N MET A 315 45.32 -49.77 -111.26
CA MET A 315 45.63 -49.32 -109.89
C MET A 315 44.35 -49.34 -109.03
N GLN A 316 44.11 -50.46 -108.36
CA GLN A 316 43.17 -50.57 -107.23
C GLN A 316 44.00 -50.72 -105.94
N PRO A 317 43.58 -50.11 -104.81
CA PRO A 317 44.26 -50.31 -103.53
C PRO A 317 44.05 -51.75 -103.02
N LEU A 318 45.13 -52.47 -102.73
CA LEU A 318 45.10 -53.83 -102.14
C LEU A 318 44.65 -53.74 -100.67
N MET A 319 43.45 -54.24 -100.36
CA MET A 319 42.93 -54.28 -98.99
C MET A 319 43.48 -55.50 -98.23
N VAL A 320 44.12 -55.28 -97.08
CA VAL A 320 44.52 -56.35 -96.16
C VAL A 320 43.26 -57.03 -95.60
N PRO A 321 43.06 -58.34 -95.80
CA PRO A 321 41.91 -59.05 -95.26
C PRO A 321 41.97 -59.07 -93.73
N VAL A 322 40.83 -58.91 -93.06
CA VAL A 322 40.71 -58.99 -91.59
C VAL A 322 40.22 -60.39 -91.23
N PRO A 323 40.92 -61.17 -90.39
CA PRO A 323 40.47 -62.51 -90.06
C PRO A 323 39.26 -62.47 -89.10
N PRO A 324 38.40 -63.52 -89.14
CA PRO A 324 37.36 -63.71 -88.14
C PRO A 324 37.96 -63.79 -86.73
N PHE A 325 37.31 -63.13 -85.75
CA PHE A 325 37.81 -63.00 -84.37
C PHE A 325 38.17 -64.33 -83.70
N GLU A 326 37.52 -65.41 -84.11
CA GLU A 326 37.61 -66.76 -83.55
C GLU A 326 38.99 -67.44 -83.73
N PHE A 327 39.83 -66.99 -84.68
CA PHE A 327 41.13 -67.63 -84.99
C PHE A 327 42.31 -66.64 -85.00
N ARG A 328 42.13 -65.43 -84.47
CA ARG A 328 43.13 -64.36 -84.49
C ARG A 328 44.44 -64.73 -83.79
N ALA A 329 44.36 -65.48 -82.69
CA ALA A 329 45.55 -65.93 -81.95
C ALA A 329 46.43 -66.89 -82.77
N GLN A 330 45.86 -67.61 -83.74
CA GLN A 330 46.57 -68.59 -84.59
C GLN A 330 47.09 -67.96 -85.89
N THR A 331 46.48 -66.86 -86.34
CA THR A 331 46.82 -66.16 -87.59
C THR A 331 47.65 -64.88 -87.37
N ALA A 332 48.00 -64.57 -86.11
CA ALA A 332 48.76 -63.38 -85.74
C ALA A 332 50.09 -63.23 -86.51
N HIS A 333 50.79 -64.33 -86.81
CA HIS A 333 52.02 -64.30 -87.60
C HIS A 333 51.78 -63.85 -89.05
N ILE A 334 50.65 -64.25 -89.65
CA ILE A 334 50.25 -63.84 -91.01
C ILE A 334 49.85 -62.36 -91.04
N GLU A 335 49.10 -61.90 -90.04
CA GLU A 335 48.75 -60.47 -89.90
C GLU A 335 50.02 -59.61 -89.76
N ASN A 336 50.97 -60.03 -88.93
CA ASN A 336 52.22 -59.31 -88.73
C ASN A 336 53.03 -59.22 -90.04
N ALA A 337 53.06 -60.29 -90.83
CA ALA A 337 53.76 -60.31 -92.12
C ALA A 337 53.09 -59.38 -93.16
N LEU A 338 51.76 -59.40 -93.25
CA LEU A 338 50.99 -58.52 -94.14
C LEU A 338 51.09 -57.05 -93.75
N ASN A 339 50.99 -56.75 -92.46
CA ASN A 339 51.13 -55.39 -91.95
C ASN A 339 52.55 -54.86 -92.17
N ALA A 340 53.57 -55.71 -91.95
CA ALA A 340 54.95 -55.32 -92.25
C ALA A 340 55.16 -55.04 -93.74
N LEU A 341 54.61 -55.86 -94.64
CA LEU A 341 54.65 -55.59 -96.08
C LEU A 341 53.89 -54.33 -96.47
N GLN A 342 52.71 -54.09 -95.91
CA GLN A 342 51.96 -52.86 -96.17
C GLN A 342 52.75 -51.63 -95.72
N GLN A 343 53.44 -51.69 -94.58
CA GLN A 343 54.29 -50.60 -94.12
C GLN A 343 55.51 -50.40 -95.02
N ILE A 344 56.15 -51.47 -95.50
CA ILE A 344 57.23 -51.37 -96.48
C ILE A 344 56.73 -50.73 -97.78
N ASP A 345 55.59 -51.18 -98.31
CA ASP A 345 54.95 -50.64 -99.52
C ASP A 345 54.61 -49.16 -99.36
N TYR A 346 54.01 -48.77 -98.23
CA TYR A 346 53.70 -47.37 -97.92
C TYR A 346 54.95 -46.51 -97.75
N ILE A 347 55.99 -46.98 -97.04
CA ILE A 347 57.25 -46.25 -96.88
C ILE A 347 57.92 -46.03 -98.25
N LEU A 348 57.89 -47.03 -99.12
CA LEU A 348 58.45 -46.90 -100.47
C LEU A 348 57.58 -46.03 -101.38
N GLU A 349 56.25 -46.06 -101.26
CA GLU A 349 55.31 -45.24 -102.03
C GLU A 349 55.33 -43.76 -101.61
N VAL A 350 55.45 -43.47 -100.31
CA VAL A 350 55.62 -42.10 -99.77
C VAL A 350 57.01 -41.54 -100.10
N GLY A 351 58.04 -42.39 -100.08
CA GLY A 351 59.38 -42.01 -100.57
C GLY A 351 59.42 -41.71 -102.07
N LEU A 352 58.38 -42.10 -102.83
CA LEU A 352 58.28 -41.95 -104.29
C LEU A 352 57.53 -40.70 -104.76
N THR A 353 56.82 -39.95 -103.90
CA THR A 353 56.10 -38.75 -104.37
C THR A 353 57.06 -37.58 -104.51
N GLU A 354 57.38 -37.25 -105.76
CA GLU A 354 58.41 -36.31 -106.24
C GLU A 354 58.26 -34.82 -105.82
N ASP A 355 57.34 -34.40 -104.93
CA ASP A 355 56.97 -32.97 -104.79
C ASP A 355 56.64 -32.43 -103.37
N GLY A 356 57.24 -32.93 -102.27
CA GLY A 356 57.01 -32.31 -100.95
C GLY A 356 58.00 -32.62 -99.84
N ASP A 357 58.80 -31.60 -99.48
CA ASP A 357 59.62 -31.44 -98.26
C ASP A 357 60.39 -32.66 -97.73
N GLY A 358 61.67 -32.71 -98.12
CA GLY A 358 62.66 -33.68 -97.68
C GLY A 358 63.06 -33.56 -96.20
N ASP A 359 62.20 -34.03 -95.32
CA ASP A 359 62.54 -34.28 -93.91
C ASP A 359 61.90 -35.57 -93.33
N ILE A 360 61.37 -36.45 -94.19
CA ILE A 360 61.02 -37.82 -93.80
C ILE A 360 62.30 -38.66 -93.87
N LEU A 361 63.10 -38.61 -92.81
CA LEU A 361 64.20 -39.55 -92.59
C LEU A 361 63.65 -40.97 -92.64
N LEU A 362 63.92 -41.69 -93.73
CA LEU A 362 63.64 -43.12 -93.84
C LEU A 362 64.42 -43.83 -92.74
N ASP A 363 63.71 -44.28 -91.69
CA ASP A 363 64.30 -44.99 -90.57
C ASP A 363 64.77 -46.36 -91.05
N PHE A 364 66.07 -46.46 -91.31
CA PHE A 364 66.72 -47.68 -91.78
C PHE A 364 66.58 -48.82 -90.76
N ASP A 365 66.62 -48.54 -89.46
CA ASP A 365 66.45 -49.54 -88.42
C ASP A 365 65.00 -50.06 -88.42
N GLN A 366 64.03 -49.17 -88.64
CA GLN A 366 62.63 -49.58 -88.84
C GLN A 366 62.46 -50.44 -90.08
N MET A 367 63.03 -50.06 -91.23
CA MET A 367 62.94 -50.85 -92.46
C MET A 367 63.61 -52.22 -92.32
N GLN A 368 64.78 -52.29 -91.69
CA GLN A 368 65.43 -53.57 -91.38
C GLN A 368 64.58 -54.44 -90.47
N THR A 369 63.94 -53.84 -89.46
CA THR A 369 63.03 -54.56 -88.56
C THR A 369 61.83 -55.11 -89.33
N LEU A 370 61.20 -54.30 -90.19
CA LEU A 370 60.07 -54.74 -91.02
C LEU A 370 60.48 -55.85 -91.99
N VAL A 371 61.63 -55.71 -92.66
CA VAL A 371 62.21 -56.75 -93.52
C VAL A 371 62.44 -58.05 -92.73
N TRP A 372 62.98 -57.95 -91.51
CA TRP A 372 63.19 -59.12 -90.66
C TRP A 372 61.85 -59.78 -90.27
N VAL A 373 60.85 -59.00 -89.87
CA VAL A 373 59.49 -59.49 -89.54
C VAL A 373 58.86 -60.22 -90.72
N VAL A 374 58.97 -59.66 -91.94
CA VAL A 374 58.48 -60.31 -93.16
C VAL A 374 59.21 -61.62 -93.39
N ARG A 375 60.55 -61.67 -93.27
CA ARG A 375 61.32 -62.92 -93.48
C ARG A 375 60.99 -63.98 -92.44
N GLU A 376 60.92 -63.60 -91.16
CA GLU A 376 60.62 -64.51 -90.05
C GLU A 376 59.22 -65.12 -90.19
N HIS A 377 58.24 -64.30 -90.58
CA HIS A 377 56.84 -64.75 -90.64
C HIS A 377 56.39 -65.25 -92.01
N ALA A 378 57.13 -64.98 -93.10
CA ALA A 378 56.83 -65.50 -94.44
C ALA A 378 56.83 -67.03 -94.49
N MET A 379 57.65 -67.70 -93.67
CA MET A 379 57.68 -69.16 -93.57
C MET A 379 56.29 -69.74 -93.22
N TYR A 380 55.54 -69.07 -92.33
CA TYR A 380 54.22 -69.53 -91.88
C TYR A 380 53.12 -69.36 -92.94
N LEU A 381 53.32 -68.54 -93.98
CA LEU A 381 52.41 -68.42 -95.12
C LEU A 381 52.60 -69.55 -96.15
N CYS A 382 53.77 -70.19 -96.17
CA CYS A 382 54.16 -71.27 -97.08
C CYS A 382 54.20 -72.66 -96.45
N ASP A 383 54.10 -72.77 -95.13
CA ASP A 383 54.19 -74.06 -94.45
C ASP A 383 52.87 -74.85 -94.52
N GLU A 384 52.68 -75.58 -95.63
CA GLU A 384 51.55 -76.50 -95.86
C GLU A 384 51.52 -77.68 -94.87
N THR A 385 52.52 -77.84 -94.01
CA THR A 385 52.59 -78.97 -93.05
C THR A 385 51.69 -78.80 -91.82
N HIS A 386 51.13 -77.61 -91.59
CA HIS A 386 50.07 -77.38 -90.60
C HIS A 386 48.64 -77.63 -91.13
N THR A 387 48.49 -77.99 -92.41
CA THR A 387 47.17 -78.15 -93.06
C THR A 387 46.65 -79.59 -93.13
N THR A 388 47.31 -80.58 -92.51
CA THR A 388 46.95 -82.01 -92.73
C THR A 388 46.66 -82.87 -91.49
N THR A 389 46.49 -82.33 -90.28
CA THR A 389 46.15 -83.20 -89.11
C THR A 389 45.32 -82.50 -88.01
N SER A 390 44.11 -82.06 -88.35
CA SER A 390 42.91 -82.14 -87.48
C SER A 390 41.72 -81.56 -88.25
N ASP A 391 41.33 -82.32 -89.27
CA ASP A 391 40.01 -82.21 -89.89
C ASP A 391 38.97 -82.70 -88.89
N LEU A 392 38.34 -81.75 -88.21
CA LEU A 392 36.98 -81.81 -87.66
C LEU A 392 36.59 -80.38 -87.29
N GLY A 393 36.33 -79.55 -88.32
CA GLY A 393 35.72 -78.22 -88.13
C GLY A 393 36.56 -77.00 -88.49
N ARG A 394 37.58 -77.11 -89.38
CA ARG A 394 38.20 -75.91 -89.98
C ARG A 394 37.18 -75.29 -90.93
N HIS A 395 36.54 -74.21 -90.48
CA HIS A 395 35.52 -73.51 -91.23
C HIS A 395 36.10 -73.00 -92.56
N GLU A 396 35.30 -73.09 -93.63
CA GLU A 396 35.60 -72.58 -94.98
C GLU A 396 36.15 -71.13 -94.95
N SER A 397 35.76 -70.35 -93.94
CA SER A 397 36.26 -69.00 -93.66
C SER A 397 37.76 -68.91 -93.38
N THR A 398 38.38 -69.90 -92.72
CA THR A 398 39.83 -69.88 -92.41
C THR A 398 40.66 -70.16 -93.67
N ALA A 399 40.25 -71.13 -94.49
CA ALA A 399 40.91 -71.42 -95.76
C ALA A 399 40.77 -70.26 -96.76
N ALA A 400 39.58 -69.64 -96.81
CA ALA A 400 39.34 -68.44 -97.62
C ALA A 400 40.19 -67.24 -97.16
N TYR A 401 40.35 -67.05 -95.84
CA TYR A 401 41.22 -66.01 -95.30
C TYR A 401 42.71 -66.26 -95.62
N GLU A 402 43.22 -67.48 -95.42
CA GLU A 402 44.62 -67.79 -95.72
C GLU A 402 44.94 -67.63 -97.21
N HIS A 403 44.00 -68.00 -98.09
CA HIS A 403 44.14 -67.78 -99.52
C HIS A 403 44.17 -66.28 -99.86
N ALA A 404 43.20 -65.50 -99.35
CA ALA A 404 43.17 -64.06 -99.54
C ALA A 404 44.41 -63.36 -98.95
N ALA A 405 44.91 -63.82 -97.81
CA ALA A 405 46.11 -63.31 -97.16
C ALA A 405 47.36 -63.61 -98.00
N ARG A 406 47.51 -64.83 -98.56
CA ARG A 406 48.61 -65.15 -99.49
C ARG A 406 48.55 -64.30 -100.76
N ASP A 407 47.37 -64.11 -101.34
CA ASP A 407 47.23 -63.29 -102.55
C ASP A 407 47.55 -61.82 -102.27
N THR A 408 47.11 -61.30 -101.13
CA THR A 408 47.45 -59.94 -100.69
C THR A 408 48.96 -59.81 -100.43
N PHE A 409 49.56 -60.80 -99.77
CA PHE A 409 51.01 -60.84 -99.52
C PHE A 409 51.79 -60.84 -100.85
N ARG A 410 51.35 -61.64 -101.82
CA ARG A 410 51.93 -61.66 -103.18
C ARG A 410 51.76 -60.32 -103.88
N GLY A 411 50.57 -59.71 -103.78
CA GLY A 411 50.29 -58.39 -104.35
C GLY A 411 51.23 -57.30 -103.80
N PHE A 412 51.46 -57.29 -102.48
CA PHE A 412 52.42 -56.37 -101.87
C PHE A 412 53.85 -56.64 -102.32
N LEU A 413 54.30 -57.91 -102.36
CA LEU A 413 55.63 -58.23 -102.85
C LEU A 413 55.84 -57.79 -104.30
N GLN A 414 54.83 -57.95 -105.17
CA GLN A 414 54.89 -57.51 -106.57
C GLN A 414 54.94 -55.99 -106.69
N ARG A 415 54.16 -55.25 -105.90
CA ARG A 415 54.21 -53.78 -105.87
C ARG A 415 55.57 -53.30 -105.35
N ILE A 416 56.03 -53.84 -104.23
CA ILE A 416 57.34 -53.53 -103.66
C ILE A 416 58.46 -53.84 -104.65
N GLU A 417 58.41 -54.99 -105.35
CA GLU A 417 59.39 -55.33 -106.40
C GLU A 417 59.34 -54.37 -107.59
N THR A 418 58.15 -53.94 -108.00
CA THR A 418 57.97 -52.96 -109.07
C THR A 418 58.55 -51.60 -108.67
N VAL A 419 58.26 -51.18 -107.44
CA VAL A 419 58.75 -49.93 -106.84
C VAL A 419 60.26 -49.97 -106.66
N THR A 420 60.83 -51.05 -106.12
CA THR A 420 62.29 -51.17 -105.94
C THR A 420 63.01 -51.18 -107.29
N HIS A 421 62.44 -51.81 -108.33
CA HIS A 421 63.00 -51.74 -109.70
C HIS A 421 63.01 -50.31 -110.26
N GLN A 422 61.96 -49.51 -109.99
CA GLN A 422 61.91 -48.10 -110.41
C GLN A 422 62.94 -47.25 -109.64
N LEU A 423 63.16 -47.54 -108.35
CA LEU A 423 64.10 -46.81 -107.49
C LEU A 423 65.57 -47.18 -107.70
N THR A 424 65.87 -48.40 -108.17
CA THR A 424 67.25 -48.89 -108.41
C THR A 424 68.05 -48.01 -109.39
N GLY A 425 67.38 -47.21 -110.24
CA GLY A 425 68.02 -46.29 -111.17
C GLY A 425 68.20 -44.85 -110.68
N ARG A 426 67.63 -44.46 -109.52
CA ARG A 426 67.52 -43.05 -109.08
C ARG A 426 68.27 -42.72 -107.79
N ILE A 427 68.74 -43.72 -107.05
CA ILE A 427 69.16 -43.53 -105.65
C ILE A 427 70.69 -43.60 -105.48
N VAL A 428 71.29 -42.53 -104.95
CA VAL A 428 72.70 -42.43 -104.51
C VAL A 428 72.72 -41.96 -103.05
N GLY A 429 73.17 -42.80 -102.11
CA GLY A 429 73.23 -42.45 -100.68
C GLY A 429 72.70 -43.54 -99.74
N PRO A 430 72.34 -43.21 -98.48
CA PRO A 430 71.86 -44.18 -97.46
C PRO A 430 70.63 -44.98 -97.90
N ASP A 431 69.79 -44.43 -98.76
CA ASP A 431 68.62 -45.11 -99.34
C ASP A 431 68.99 -46.32 -100.22
N ALA A 432 70.23 -46.39 -100.72
CA ALA A 432 70.73 -47.56 -101.44
C ALA A 432 70.92 -48.77 -100.52
N GLU A 433 71.29 -48.57 -99.24
CA GLU A 433 71.36 -49.65 -98.26
C GLU A 433 69.97 -50.19 -97.93
N LEU A 434 68.98 -49.30 -97.89
CA LEU A 434 67.57 -49.64 -97.68
C LEU A 434 67.02 -50.49 -98.84
N LEU A 435 67.24 -50.08 -100.08
CA LEU A 435 66.91 -50.89 -101.26
C LEU A 435 67.62 -52.24 -101.25
N ASN A 436 68.88 -52.30 -100.81
CA ASN A 436 69.60 -53.56 -100.69
C ASN A 436 68.97 -54.50 -99.64
N ALA A 437 68.50 -53.98 -98.50
CA ALA A 437 67.80 -54.77 -97.50
C ALA A 437 66.47 -55.32 -98.02
N VAL A 438 65.67 -54.50 -98.72
CA VAL A 438 64.41 -54.92 -99.34
C VAL A 438 64.66 -55.90 -100.49
N ASN A 439 65.67 -55.69 -101.32
CA ASN A 439 66.05 -56.65 -102.36
C ASN A 439 66.56 -57.97 -101.77
N ALA A 440 67.28 -57.94 -100.64
CA ALA A 440 67.69 -59.14 -99.93
C ALA A 440 66.49 -59.90 -99.35
N MET A 441 65.45 -59.20 -98.87
CA MET A 441 64.17 -59.78 -98.47
C MET A 441 63.46 -60.47 -99.64
N LEU A 442 63.31 -59.77 -100.77
CA LEU A 442 62.72 -60.32 -101.99
C LEU A 442 63.53 -61.52 -102.54
N ALA A 443 64.84 -61.54 -102.24
CA ALA A 443 65.72 -62.64 -102.61
C ALA A 443 65.67 -63.85 -101.65
N ASP A 444 65.04 -63.72 -100.48
CA ASP A 444 64.97 -64.78 -99.47
C ASP A 444 64.24 -66.03 -100.01
N PRO A 445 64.74 -67.25 -99.75
CA PRO A 445 64.13 -68.48 -100.25
C PRO A 445 62.63 -68.63 -99.94
N TRP A 446 62.20 -68.25 -98.72
CA TRP A 446 60.81 -68.40 -98.31
C TRP A 446 59.90 -67.36 -98.98
N VAL A 447 60.36 -66.11 -99.07
CA VAL A 447 59.67 -65.03 -99.79
C VAL A 447 59.56 -65.37 -101.29
N LYS A 448 60.62 -65.93 -101.88
CA LYS A 448 60.58 -66.45 -103.26
C LYS A 448 59.62 -67.61 -103.43
N GLN A 449 59.43 -68.45 -102.41
CA GLN A 449 58.50 -69.58 -102.46
C GLN A 449 57.05 -69.10 -102.46
N VAL A 450 56.68 -68.14 -101.60
CA VAL A 450 55.35 -67.48 -101.63
C VAL A 450 55.11 -66.78 -102.97
N ARG A 451 56.19 -66.28 -103.60
CA ARG A 451 56.13 -65.66 -104.93
C ARG A 451 55.96 -66.66 -106.07
N ARG A 452 56.35 -67.93 -105.90
CA ARG A 452 56.44 -68.97 -106.96
C ARG A 452 55.25 -69.92 -107.03
N THR A 453 54.48 -70.09 -105.96
CA THR A 453 53.18 -70.78 -105.99
C THR A 453 52.13 -69.81 -106.58
N ASP A 454 51.54 -69.94 -107.76
CA ASP A 454 51.56 -70.98 -108.79
C ASP A 454 51.49 -70.32 -110.18
N THR A 455 52.40 -70.72 -111.05
CA THR A 455 52.04 -71.17 -112.41
C THR A 455 51.92 -72.69 -112.27
N GLU A 456 50.77 -73.34 -112.22
CA GLU A 456 49.67 -73.40 -113.19
C GLU A 456 48.49 -74.18 -112.58
N PRO A 457 47.27 -74.05 -113.14
CA PRO A 457 46.08 -74.79 -112.70
C PRO A 457 46.13 -76.29 -113.05
N ARG A 458 45.52 -77.11 -112.18
CA ARG A 458 44.83 -78.33 -112.54
C ARG A 458 43.45 -78.36 -111.90
#